data_AF-X1AAE7-F1
#
_entry.id   AF-X1AAE7-F1
#
_cell.length_a   1.000
_cell.length_b   1.000
_cell.length_c   1.000
_cell.angle_alpha   90.00
_cell.angle_beta   90.00
_cell.angle_gamma   90.00
#
_symmetry.space_group_name_H-M   'P 1'
#
loop_
_entity.id
_entity.type
_entity.pdbx_description
1 polymer ?
#
loop_
_entity_poly.entity_id
_entity_poly.type
_entity_poly.pdbx_seq_one_letter_code
_entity_poly.pdbx_strand_id
1 'polypeptide(L)'
;MRLMLQRGTPQDFVIGTGETHSVREFCELAFSHVGLDYEEYVIQDPRFYRPAEVDLLVADPGEADEELGWQPKIGFMDIQGWSSFFVVLLLAGGIMLGGWVAVKADKSFELPRWLGWLIIGAAVVRLLAGVIWYTGLPNWGYGSPVEQAGYIMADAHLRDISAWELSQAGPFLGWDQVKFP
;
A
#
# COMPACT_ATOMS: atom_id res chain seq x y z
N MET A 1 -2.10 -17.10 -1.96
CA MET A 1 -1.18 -18.09 -1.35
C MET A 1 -1.12 -19.35 -2.22
N ARG A 2 -0.28 -19.35 -3.28
CA ARG A 2 -0.23 -20.44 -4.28
C ARG A 2 0.52 -21.69 -3.78
N LEU A 3 1.54 -21.50 -2.95
CA LEU A 3 2.46 -22.55 -2.51
C LEU A 3 1.73 -23.66 -1.72
N MET A 4 0.79 -23.29 -0.85
CA MET A 4 -0.05 -24.24 -0.11
C MET A 4 -0.88 -25.16 -1.03
N LEU A 5 -1.39 -24.64 -2.15
CA LEU A 5 -2.24 -25.40 -3.09
C LEU A 5 -1.46 -26.37 -3.98
N GLN A 6 -0.13 -26.25 -4.01
CA GLN A 6 0.73 -27.13 -4.82
C GLN A 6 1.14 -28.40 -4.07
N ARG A 7 0.72 -28.53 -2.81
CA ARG A 7 0.99 -29.69 -1.94
C ARG A 7 0.06 -30.85 -2.28
N GLY A 8 0.54 -32.08 -2.10
CA GLY A 8 -0.26 -33.30 -2.27
C GLY A 8 -1.21 -33.60 -1.10
N THR A 9 -0.96 -32.99 0.07
CA THR A 9 -1.74 -33.19 1.30
C THR A 9 -2.15 -31.85 1.89
N PRO A 10 -3.41 -31.71 2.36
CA PRO A 10 -3.86 -30.49 3.04
C PRO A 10 -3.18 -30.36 4.41
N GLN A 11 -2.78 -29.14 4.74
CA GLN A 11 -2.12 -28.78 6.00
C GLN A 11 -2.32 -27.29 6.26
N ASP A 12 -2.36 -26.93 7.53
CA ASP A 12 -2.47 -25.56 7.99
C ASP A 12 -1.08 -24.99 8.24
N PHE A 13 -0.84 -23.74 7.85
CA PHE A 13 0.43 -23.06 8.12
C PHE A 13 0.17 -21.69 8.75
N VAL A 14 1.00 -21.33 9.71
CA VAL A 14 1.06 -19.97 10.25
C VAL A 14 1.82 -19.09 9.26
N ILE A 15 1.20 -17.97 8.86
CA ILE A 15 1.79 -17.01 7.93
C ILE A 15 1.85 -15.64 8.60
N GLY A 16 3.03 -15.06 8.68
CA GLY A 16 3.28 -13.73 9.21
C GLY A 16 4.75 -13.38 9.17
N THR A 17 5.10 -12.16 9.56
CA THR A 17 6.49 -11.66 9.46
C THR A 17 7.41 -12.22 10.55
N GLY A 18 6.88 -12.76 11.64
CA GLY A 18 7.65 -13.07 12.85
C GLY A 18 7.92 -11.84 13.73
N GLU A 19 7.49 -10.66 13.28
CA GLU A 19 7.68 -9.38 13.97
C GLU A 19 6.32 -8.84 14.44
N THR A 20 6.31 -8.13 15.57
CA THR A 20 5.12 -7.44 16.08
C THR A 20 5.47 -5.99 16.38
N HIS A 21 4.52 -5.11 16.09
CA HIS A 21 4.62 -3.69 16.38
C HIS A 21 3.33 -3.22 17.04
N SER A 22 3.46 -2.24 17.92
CA SER A 22 2.33 -1.56 18.53
C SER A 22 1.58 -0.70 17.51
N VAL A 23 0.30 -0.45 17.78
CA VAL A 23 -0.50 0.52 17.02
C VAL A 23 0.14 1.91 17.06
N ARG A 24 0.84 2.26 18.14
CA ARG A 24 1.57 3.52 18.26
C ARG A 24 2.70 3.64 17.24
N GLU A 25 3.57 2.62 17.15
CA GLU A 25 4.68 2.61 16.17
C GLU A 25 4.16 2.71 14.73
N PHE A 26 3.01 2.08 14.45
CA PHE A 26 2.35 2.22 13.14
C PHE A 26 1.89 3.65 12.88
N CYS A 27 1.23 4.30 13.85
CA CYS A 27 0.83 5.71 13.71
C CYS A 27 2.04 6.62 13.52
N GLU A 28 3.09 6.45 14.32
CA GLU A 28 4.32 7.24 14.21
C GLU A 28 4.97 7.07 12.82
N LEU A 29 5.12 5.83 12.34
CA LEU A 29 5.69 5.56 11.02
C LEU A 29 4.82 6.12 9.89
N ALA A 30 3.49 5.99 9.97
CA ALA A 30 2.57 6.49 8.96
C ALA A 30 2.55 8.02 8.88
N PHE A 31 2.50 8.72 10.01
CA PHE A 31 2.46 10.18 10.05
C PHE A 31 3.82 10.79 9.68
N SER A 32 4.93 10.18 10.10
CA SER A 32 6.27 10.64 9.70
C SER A 32 6.46 10.58 8.18
N HIS A 33 5.80 9.66 7.48
CA HIS A 33 5.86 9.58 6.01
C HIS A 33 5.31 10.83 5.30
N VAL A 34 4.37 11.53 5.93
CA VAL A 34 3.78 12.77 5.41
C VAL A 34 4.28 14.01 6.14
N GLY A 35 5.30 13.86 6.99
CA GLY A 35 5.91 14.96 7.74
C GLY A 35 4.99 15.54 8.82
N LEU A 36 4.11 14.72 9.40
CA LEU A 36 3.20 15.10 10.48
C LEU A 36 3.61 14.43 11.80
N ASP A 37 3.28 15.06 12.92
CA ASP A 37 3.36 14.46 14.25
C ASP A 37 2.02 13.80 14.57
N TYR A 38 2.00 12.49 14.85
CA TYR A 38 0.77 11.76 15.14
C TYR A 38 0.08 12.24 16.42
N GLU A 39 0.83 12.77 17.39
CA GLU A 39 0.27 13.22 18.69
C GLU A 39 -0.66 14.43 18.54
N GLU A 40 -0.51 15.20 17.46
CA GLU A 40 -1.39 16.34 17.17
C GLU A 40 -2.79 15.92 16.68
N TYR A 41 -2.93 14.70 16.14
CA TYR A 41 -4.15 14.26 15.44
C TYR A 41 -4.82 13.05 16.08
N VAL A 42 -4.06 12.17 16.74
CA VAL A 42 -4.58 10.91 17.27
C VAL A 42 -5.17 11.11 18.66
N ILE A 43 -6.43 10.72 18.83
CA ILE A 43 -7.16 10.77 20.11
C ILE A 43 -7.61 9.36 20.47
N GLN A 44 -7.48 9.00 21.75
CA GLN A 44 -8.01 7.74 22.28
C GLN A 44 -9.48 7.92 22.70
N ASP A 45 -10.36 7.10 22.14
CA ASP A 45 -11.78 7.10 22.48
C ASP A 45 -12.19 5.75 23.08
N PRO A 46 -12.72 5.72 24.31
CA PRO A 46 -13.09 4.48 24.98
C PRO A 46 -14.11 3.61 24.23
N ARG A 47 -14.89 4.21 23.32
CA ARG A 47 -15.87 3.49 22.49
C ARG A 47 -15.21 2.46 21.56
N PHE A 48 -13.92 2.59 21.27
CA PHE A 48 -13.17 1.65 20.43
C PHE A 48 -12.43 0.57 21.23
N TYR A 49 -12.51 0.55 22.57
CA TYR A 49 -11.96 -0.55 23.33
C TYR A 49 -12.83 -1.80 23.22
N ARG A 50 -12.19 -2.94 22.94
CA ARG A 50 -12.88 -4.23 22.91
C ARG A 50 -13.02 -4.76 24.35
N PRO A 51 -14.18 -5.33 24.72
CA PRO A 51 -14.38 -5.95 26.04
C PRO A 51 -13.39 -7.08 26.36
N ALA A 52 -12.87 -7.74 25.33
CA ALA A 52 -11.79 -8.71 25.42
C ALA A 52 -10.74 -8.35 24.36
N GLU A 53 -9.55 -7.95 24.80
CA GLU A 53 -8.46 -7.55 23.92
C GLU A 53 -7.47 -8.70 23.74
N VAL A 54 -6.83 -8.72 22.58
CA VAL A 54 -5.66 -9.57 22.34
C VAL A 54 -4.44 -8.67 22.36
N ASP A 55 -3.71 -8.67 23.47
CA ASP A 55 -2.62 -7.72 23.70
C ASP A 55 -1.43 -7.91 22.76
N LEU A 56 -1.16 -9.15 22.35
CA LEU A 56 0.01 -9.50 21.56
C LEU A 56 -0.32 -10.59 20.54
N LEU A 57 0.02 -10.33 19.28
CA LEU A 57 -0.04 -11.31 18.19
C LEU A 57 1.31 -11.34 17.49
N VAL A 58 2.01 -12.47 17.62
CA VAL A 58 3.26 -12.75 16.93
C VAL A 58 3.10 -14.06 16.21
N ALA A 59 3.31 -14.04 14.89
CA ALA A 59 3.30 -15.26 14.09
C ALA A 59 4.64 -16.01 14.24
N ASP A 60 4.61 -17.33 14.25
CA ASP A 60 5.79 -18.16 14.02
C ASP A 60 5.69 -18.81 12.63
N PRO A 61 6.33 -18.24 11.59
CA PRO A 61 6.25 -18.76 10.24
C PRO A 61 7.28 -19.87 9.94
N GLY A 62 7.96 -20.44 10.95
CA GLY A 62 9.04 -21.42 10.74
C GLY A 62 8.62 -22.62 9.88
N GLU A 63 7.43 -23.17 10.11
CA GLU A 63 6.88 -24.28 9.31
C GLU A 63 6.62 -23.87 7.85
N ALA A 64 6.18 -22.63 7.62
CA ALA A 64 5.96 -22.13 6.26
C ALA A 64 7.28 -21.89 5.51
N ASP A 65 8.35 -21.51 6.21
CA ASP A 65 9.68 -21.42 5.61
C ASP A 65 10.23 -22.80 5.26
N GLU A 66 10.27 -23.72 6.24
CA GLU A 66 10.86 -25.05 6.05
C GLU A 66 10.13 -25.87 4.98
N GLU A 67 8.80 -25.82 4.96
CA GLU A 67 8.00 -26.68 4.09
C GLU A 67 7.59 -26.03 2.77
N LEU A 68 7.43 -24.70 2.73
CA LEU A 68 7.00 -23.96 1.52
C LEU A 68 8.10 -23.07 0.93
N GLY A 69 9.22 -22.88 1.62
CA GLY A 69 10.23 -21.87 1.28
C GLY A 69 9.65 -20.46 1.34
N TRP A 70 8.62 -20.23 2.16
CA TRP A 70 7.93 -18.96 2.24
C TRP A 70 8.61 -18.04 3.25
N GLN A 71 8.95 -16.83 2.82
CA GLN A 71 9.54 -15.79 3.64
C GLN A 71 8.88 -14.43 3.32
N PRO A 72 8.64 -13.56 4.32
CA PRO A 72 8.18 -12.20 4.08
C PRO A 72 9.25 -11.44 3.28
N LYS A 73 8.83 -10.80 2.18
CA LYS A 73 9.74 -10.01 1.33
C LYS A 73 9.78 -8.53 1.71
N ILE A 74 8.77 -8.07 2.44
CA ILE A 74 8.55 -6.68 2.81
C ILE A 74 8.33 -6.71 4.32
N GLY A 75 9.24 -6.09 5.06
CA GLY A 75 9.14 -5.89 6.50
C GLY A 75 8.36 -4.63 6.87
N PHE A 76 8.18 -4.41 8.17
CA PHE A 76 7.42 -3.26 8.69
C PHE A 76 8.04 -1.91 8.26
N MET A 77 9.36 -1.81 8.27
CA MET A 77 10.09 -0.60 7.89
C MET A 77 10.21 -0.39 6.37
N ASP A 78 9.90 -1.41 5.57
CA ASP A 78 10.04 -1.37 4.10
C ASP A 78 8.94 -0.55 3.40
N ILE A 79 8.08 0.12 4.17
CA ILE A 79 7.17 1.17 3.68
C ILE A 79 7.95 2.33 2.99
N GLN A 80 9.28 2.39 3.16
CA GLN A 80 10.19 3.34 2.50
C GLN A 80 10.49 2.96 1.03
N GLY A 81 9.49 3.06 0.16
CA GLY A 81 9.59 2.73 -1.27
C GLY A 81 10.39 3.71 -2.16
N TRP A 82 11.08 4.70 -1.58
CA TRP A 82 11.76 5.76 -2.36
C TRP A 82 12.98 5.26 -3.14
N SER A 83 13.62 4.19 -2.71
CA SER A 83 14.82 3.63 -3.36
C SER A 83 14.56 3.26 -4.82
N SER A 84 13.42 2.60 -5.10
CA SER A 84 13.02 2.21 -6.45
C SER A 84 12.77 3.42 -7.35
N PHE A 85 12.18 4.49 -6.80
CA PHE A 85 11.99 5.74 -7.51
C PHE A 85 13.32 6.38 -7.93
N PHE A 86 14.29 6.46 -7.02
CA PHE A 86 15.60 7.04 -7.32
C PHE A 86 16.42 6.19 -8.31
N VAL A 87 16.35 4.87 -8.23
CA VAL A 87 17.03 3.97 -9.19
C VAL A 87 16.49 4.18 -10.61
N VAL A 88 15.17 4.24 -10.78
CA VAL A 88 14.55 4.49 -12.09
C VAL A 88 14.90 5.89 -12.61
N LEU A 89 14.90 6.89 -11.73
CA LEU A 89 15.27 8.26 -12.08
C LEU A 89 16.72 8.36 -12.58
N LEU A 90 17.66 7.70 -11.89
CA LEU A 90 19.07 7.66 -12.29
C LEU A 90 19.28 6.93 -13.61
N LEU A 91 18.61 5.79 -13.83
CA LEU A 91 18.68 5.06 -15.10
C LEU A 91 18.14 5.90 -16.27
N ALA A 92 16.99 6.54 -16.08
CA ALA A 92 16.40 7.43 -17.09
C ALA A 92 17.34 8.62 -17.38
N GLY A 93 17.90 9.23 -16.33
CA GLY A 93 18.89 10.31 -16.44
C GLY A 93 20.14 9.87 -17.21
N GLY A 94 20.65 8.67 -16.93
CA GLY A 94 21.81 8.08 -17.62
C GLY A 94 21.56 7.84 -19.11
N ILE A 95 20.40 7.28 -19.47
CA ILE A 95 20.00 7.09 -20.88
C ILE A 95 19.90 8.43 -21.60
N MET A 96 19.27 9.44 -20.97
CA MET A 96 19.16 10.78 -21.56
C MET A 96 20.53 11.44 -21.73
N LEU A 97 21.41 11.36 -20.74
CA LEU A 97 22.75 11.94 -20.80
C LEU A 97 23.59 11.24 -21.89
N GLY A 98 23.54 9.92 -21.96
CA GLY A 98 24.23 9.13 -22.98
C GLY A 98 23.74 9.47 -24.39
N GLY A 99 22.43 9.56 -24.58
CA GLY A 99 21.83 10.00 -25.84
C GLY A 99 22.27 11.43 -26.20
N TRP A 100 22.32 12.35 -25.24
CA TRP A 100 22.76 13.73 -25.47
C TRP A 100 24.24 13.84 -25.85
N VAL A 101 25.11 13.06 -25.21
CA VAL A 101 26.54 12.98 -25.55
C VAL A 101 26.72 12.41 -26.94
N ALA A 102 26.00 11.34 -27.30
CA ALA A 102 26.04 10.74 -28.64
C ALA A 102 25.59 11.74 -29.72
N VAL A 103 24.49 12.46 -29.48
CA VAL A 103 23.99 13.51 -30.38
C VAL A 103 24.98 14.65 -30.54
N LYS A 104 25.67 15.08 -29.48
CA LYS A 104 26.68 16.15 -29.56
C LYS A 104 28.00 15.70 -30.21
N ALA A 105 28.33 14.41 -30.13
CA ALA A 105 29.53 13.86 -30.75
C ALA A 105 29.41 13.82 -32.28
N ASP A 106 28.19 13.66 -32.80
CA ASP A 106 27.92 13.69 -34.23
C ASP A 106 27.62 15.11 -34.72
N LYS A 107 28.63 15.77 -35.30
CA LYS A 107 28.52 17.14 -35.84
C LYS A 107 27.67 17.23 -37.12
N SER A 108 27.29 16.09 -37.72
CA SER A 108 26.44 16.06 -38.92
C SER A 108 24.95 16.04 -38.60
N PHE A 109 24.60 15.87 -37.33
CA PHE A 109 23.22 15.72 -36.88
C PHE A 109 22.59 17.07 -36.54
N GLU A 110 21.88 17.66 -37.50
CA GLU A 110 21.06 18.86 -37.27
C GLU A 110 19.64 18.47 -36.88
N LEU A 111 19.28 18.70 -35.61
CA LEU A 111 17.92 18.46 -35.11
C LEU A 111 16.93 19.42 -35.78
N PRO A 112 15.90 18.91 -36.47
CA PRO A 112 14.88 19.77 -37.07
C PRO A 112 14.13 20.58 -36.01
N ARG A 113 13.88 21.87 -36.27
CA ARG A 113 13.21 22.77 -35.31
C ARG A 113 11.83 22.30 -34.86
N TRP A 114 11.10 21.55 -35.70
CA TRP A 114 9.79 20.98 -35.37
C TRP A 114 9.88 19.89 -34.29
N LEU A 115 10.99 19.15 -34.24
CA LEU A 115 11.22 18.11 -33.23
C LEU A 115 11.41 18.73 -31.84
N GLY A 116 12.06 19.91 -31.76
CA GLY A 116 12.14 20.68 -30.52
C GLY A 116 10.76 21.07 -29.98
N TRP A 117 9.87 21.53 -30.86
CA TRP A 117 8.48 21.83 -30.50
C TRP A 117 7.69 20.59 -30.05
N LEU A 118 7.94 19.43 -30.65
CA LEU A 118 7.35 18.17 -30.20
C LEU A 118 7.85 17.74 -28.83
N ILE A 119 9.15 17.87 -28.55
CA ILE A 119 9.72 17.55 -27.23
C ILE A 119 9.14 18.46 -26.16
N ILE A 120 9.05 19.76 -26.43
CA ILE A 120 8.41 20.73 -25.53
C ILE A 120 6.93 20.38 -25.32
N GLY A 121 6.21 20.09 -26.41
CA GLY A 121 4.80 19.68 -26.34
C GLY A 121 4.61 18.42 -25.50
N ALA A 122 5.43 17.38 -25.71
CA ALA A 122 5.39 16.14 -24.94
C ALA A 122 5.71 16.37 -23.45
N ALA A 123 6.68 17.24 -23.13
CA ALA A 123 7.00 17.62 -21.76
C ALA A 123 5.82 18.34 -21.07
N VAL A 124 5.16 19.26 -21.78
CA VAL A 124 3.96 19.96 -21.28
C VAL A 124 2.81 18.99 -21.05
N VAL A 125 2.52 18.10 -22.00
CA VAL A 125 1.47 17.08 -21.84
C VAL A 125 1.77 16.17 -20.66
N ARG A 126 3.02 15.76 -20.47
CA ARG A 126 3.43 14.92 -19.34
C ARG A 126 3.31 15.65 -18.00
N LEU A 127 3.67 16.93 -17.93
CA LEU A 127 3.47 17.76 -16.73
C LEU A 127 1.98 17.91 -16.41
N LEU A 128 1.14 18.22 -17.41
CA LEU A 128 -0.30 18.34 -17.23
C LEU A 128 -0.91 17.02 -16.76
N ALA A 129 -0.54 15.90 -17.37
CA ALA A 129 -0.98 14.58 -16.95
C ALA A 129 -0.52 14.25 -15.52
N GLY A 130 0.71 14.62 -15.14
CA GLY A 130 1.23 14.45 -13.78
C GLY A 130 0.48 15.30 -12.76
N VAL A 131 0.18 16.56 -13.09
CA VAL A 131 -0.65 17.44 -12.25
C VAL A 131 -2.04 16.84 -12.08
N ILE A 132 -2.70 16.43 -13.17
CA ILE A 132 -4.01 15.77 -13.12
C ILE A 132 -3.95 14.47 -12.30
N TRP A 133 -2.88 13.69 -12.42
CA TRP A 133 -2.68 12.47 -11.64
C TRP A 133 -2.55 12.75 -10.15
N TYR A 134 -1.87 13.84 -9.77
CA TYR A 134 -1.63 14.15 -8.36
C TYR A 134 -2.77 14.94 -7.71
N THR A 135 -3.47 15.79 -8.46
CA THR A 135 -4.50 16.69 -7.93
C THR A 135 -5.91 16.30 -8.32
N GLY A 136 -6.09 15.71 -9.50
CA GLY A 136 -7.41 15.35 -10.04
C GLY A 136 -7.84 13.95 -9.66
N LEU A 137 -7.00 12.96 -9.95
CA LEU A 137 -7.31 11.53 -9.76
C LEU A 137 -7.64 11.13 -8.31
N PRO A 138 -6.92 11.61 -7.27
CA PRO A 138 -7.26 11.29 -5.89
C PRO A 138 -8.64 11.82 -5.47
N ASN A 139 -9.13 12.87 -6.15
CA ASN A 139 -10.41 13.49 -5.86
C ASN A 139 -11.55 12.99 -6.77
N TRP A 140 -11.22 12.22 -7.81
CA TRP A 140 -12.19 11.77 -8.81
C TRP A 140 -12.91 10.51 -8.33
N GLY A 141 -14.24 10.59 -8.22
CA GLY A 141 -15.10 9.44 -7.89
C GLY A 141 -15.42 9.28 -6.41
N TYR A 142 -14.95 10.19 -5.55
CA TYR A 142 -15.30 10.24 -4.13
C TYR A 142 -16.23 11.43 -3.86
N GLY A 143 -17.32 11.19 -3.14
CA GLY A 143 -18.37 12.19 -2.85
C GLY A 143 -18.11 13.00 -1.57
N SER A 144 -17.13 12.61 -0.76
CA SER A 144 -16.78 13.32 0.48
C SER A 144 -15.29 13.25 0.82
N PRO A 145 -14.77 14.20 1.62
CA PRO A 145 -13.38 14.18 2.11
C PRO A 145 -13.03 12.92 2.93
N VAL A 146 -14.02 12.27 3.56
CA VAL A 146 -13.83 11.05 4.35
C VAL A 146 -13.58 9.85 3.43
N GLU A 147 -14.29 9.76 2.31
CA GLU A 147 -14.05 8.74 1.29
C GLU A 147 -12.69 8.92 0.59
N GLN A 148 -12.28 10.18 0.33
CA GLN A 148 -10.97 10.51 -0.24
C GLN A 148 -9.80 10.14 0.69
N ALA A 149 -10.00 10.19 2.00
CA ALA A 149 -8.98 9.83 2.99
C ALA A 149 -8.72 8.30 3.08
N GLY A 150 -9.40 7.48 2.27
CA GLY A 150 -9.17 6.05 2.24
C GLY A 150 -9.71 5.31 3.47
N TYR A 151 -10.73 5.85 4.14
CA TYR A 151 -11.46 5.15 5.20
C TYR A 151 -12.28 3.98 4.60
N ILE A 152 -11.57 2.92 4.19
CA ILE A 152 -12.13 1.60 3.86
C ILE A 152 -12.77 0.95 5.11
N MET A 153 -12.53 1.53 6.29
CA MET A 153 -13.02 1.07 7.59
C MET A 153 -14.22 1.87 8.14
N ALA A 154 -14.92 2.68 7.34
CA ALA A 154 -16.14 3.36 7.81
C ALA A 154 -17.18 2.36 8.39
N ASP A 155 -17.15 1.12 7.90
CA ASP A 155 -18.01 0.01 8.31
C ASP A 155 -17.29 -1.04 9.19
N ALA A 156 -16.00 -0.87 9.50
CA ALA A 156 -15.25 -1.88 10.26
C ALA A 156 -15.86 -2.12 11.65
N HIS A 157 -16.30 -1.05 12.31
CA HIS A 157 -17.01 -1.12 13.57
C HIS A 157 -18.30 -1.93 13.46
N LEU A 158 -19.11 -1.66 12.44
CA LEU A 158 -20.39 -2.31 12.21
C LEU A 158 -20.21 -3.77 11.80
N ARG A 159 -19.21 -4.08 10.99
CA ARG A 159 -18.81 -5.44 10.60
C ARG A 159 -18.32 -6.26 11.80
N ASP A 160 -17.47 -5.67 12.64
CA ASP A 160 -16.94 -6.34 13.83
C ASP A 160 -18.03 -6.53 14.91
N ILE A 161 -18.90 -5.53 15.11
CA ILE A 161 -20.09 -5.68 15.97
C ILE A 161 -21.00 -6.77 15.41
N SER A 162 -21.31 -6.75 14.12
CA SER A 162 -22.21 -7.73 13.51
C SER A 162 -21.65 -9.15 13.63
N ALA A 163 -20.34 -9.33 13.45
CA ALA A 163 -19.67 -10.61 13.66
C ALA A 163 -19.69 -11.04 15.14
N TRP A 164 -19.51 -10.11 16.07
CA TRP A 164 -19.60 -10.37 17.51
C TRP A 164 -21.04 -10.75 17.93
N GLU A 165 -22.05 -10.02 17.46
CA GLU A 165 -23.47 -10.31 17.70
C GLU A 165 -23.86 -11.68 17.13
N LEU A 166 -23.40 -12.01 15.91
CA LEU A 166 -23.56 -13.34 15.31
C LEU A 166 -22.88 -14.44 16.15
N SER A 167 -21.70 -14.17 16.73
CA SER A 167 -21.01 -15.13 17.59
C SER A 167 -21.74 -15.39 18.91
N GLN A 168 -22.54 -14.42 19.38
CA GLN A 168 -23.35 -14.51 20.60
C GLN A 168 -24.72 -15.15 20.36
N ALA A 169 -25.17 -15.27 19.11
CA ALA A 169 -26.53 -15.69 18.74
C ALA A 169 -26.83 -17.20 18.93
N GLY A 170 -25.94 -17.96 19.59
CA GLY A 170 -26.08 -19.41 19.77
C GLY A 170 -25.53 -20.20 18.57
N PRO A 171 -25.86 -21.51 18.44
CA PRO A 171 -25.26 -22.36 17.42
C PRO A 171 -25.53 -21.85 16.00
N PHE A 172 -24.51 -21.90 15.15
CA PHE A 172 -24.54 -21.43 13.76
C PHE A 172 -25.68 -22.10 12.97
N LEU A 173 -26.68 -21.32 12.55
CA LEU A 173 -27.93 -21.80 11.93
C LEU A 173 -27.94 -21.77 10.38
N GLY A 174 -26.83 -21.43 9.72
CA GLY A 174 -26.71 -21.42 8.25
C GLY A 174 -26.49 -20.03 7.64
N TRP A 175 -25.93 -20.02 6.42
CA TRP A 175 -25.54 -18.81 5.68
C TRP A 175 -26.72 -17.99 5.15
N ASP A 176 -27.90 -18.59 5.10
CA ASP A 176 -29.18 -18.04 4.67
C ASP A 176 -29.77 -17.00 5.64
N GLN A 177 -29.26 -16.94 6.88
CA GLN A 177 -29.64 -15.92 7.88
C GLN A 177 -28.73 -14.68 7.84
N VAL A 178 -27.59 -14.73 7.13
CA VAL A 178 -26.64 -13.61 7.06
C VAL A 178 -27.04 -12.69 5.91
N LYS A 179 -27.66 -11.56 6.22
CA LYS A 179 -27.89 -10.49 5.24
C LYS A 179 -26.76 -9.46 5.34
N PHE A 180 -25.90 -9.46 4.33
CA PHE A 180 -24.96 -8.35 4.14
C PHE A 180 -25.72 -7.15 3.53
N PRO A 181 -25.40 -5.91 3.95
CA PRO A 181 -25.90 -4.70 3.30
C PRO A 181 -25.36 -4.55 1.87
#